data_AF-A0A4R8CMH4-F1
#
_entry.id   AF-A0A4R8CMH4-F1
#
_cell.length_a   1.000
_cell.length_b   1.000
_cell.length_c   1.000
_cell.angle_alpha   90.00
_cell.angle_beta   90.00
_cell.angle_gamma   90.00
#
_symmetry.space_group_name_H-M   'P 1'
#
loop_
_entity.id
_entity.type
_entity.pdbx_description
1 polymer ?
#
loop_
_entity_poly.entity_id
_entity_poly.type
_entity_poly.pdbx_seq_one_letter_code
_entity_poly.pdbx_strand_id
1 'polypeptide(L)'
;MTALREEVDRWEADLENIAEASQYNDWFLEERRLAEALHTITAFRAHIVPALTSRQPPDKVIVTEIEQLLDALEVLRDDLYRTVHPPDSYLEVAQKVAALRSLTRVAARRL
;
A
#
# COMPACT_ATOMS: atom_id res chain seq x y z
N MET A 1 -4.85 19.62 13.25
CA MET A 1 -4.55 18.37 12.53
C MET A 1 -5.07 17.21 13.35
N THR A 2 -5.71 16.23 12.73
CA THR A 2 -6.18 15.01 13.40
C THR A 2 -5.04 13.99 13.42
N ALA A 3 -4.93 13.20 14.50
CA ALA A 3 -3.86 12.21 14.67
C ALA A 3 -3.73 11.24 13.47
N LEU A 4 -4.86 10.88 12.84
CA LEU A 4 -4.88 10.04 11.65
C LEU A 4 -4.24 10.72 10.42
N ARG A 5 -4.37 12.04 10.27
CA ARG A 5 -3.75 12.76 9.16
C ARG A 5 -2.23 12.78 9.30
N GLU A 6 -1.73 13.02 10.51
CA GLU A 6 -0.29 12.94 10.81
C GLU A 6 0.25 11.52 10.65
N GLU A 7 -0.57 10.51 10.97
CA GLU A 7 -0.23 9.12 10.75
C GLU A 7 -0.15 8.78 9.26
N VAL A 8 -1.15 9.19 8.46
CA VAL A 8 -1.17 9.04 7.00
C VAL A 8 0.02 9.75 6.36
N ASP A 9 0.31 11.00 6.75
CA ASP A 9 1.43 11.78 6.20
C ASP A 9 2.78 11.10 6.50
N ARG A 10 2.94 10.49 7.68
CA ARG A 10 4.14 9.71 8.03
C ARG A 10 4.27 8.46 7.16
N TRP A 11 3.18 7.70 6.98
CA TRP A 11 3.19 6.51 6.13
C TRP A 11 3.45 6.83 4.67
N GLU A 12 2.93 7.95 4.16
CA GLU A 12 3.24 8.40 2.80
C GLU A 12 4.74 8.69 2.63
N ALA A 13 5.36 9.34 3.62
CA ALA A 13 6.79 9.61 3.61
C ALA A 13 7.64 8.32 3.65
N ASP A 14 7.26 7.34 4.47
CA ASP A 14 7.96 6.05 4.54
C ASP A 14 7.88 5.29 3.19
N LEU A 15 6.70 5.33 2.55
CA LEU A 15 6.47 4.71 1.25
C LEU A 15 7.19 5.44 0.10
N GLU A 16 7.38 6.75 0.18
CA GLU A 16 8.16 7.56 -0.77
C GLU A 16 9.67 7.35 -0.61
N ASN A 17 10.15 7.25 0.63
CA ASN A 17 11.55 6.89 0.94
C ASN A 17 11.91 5.51 0.40
N ILE A 18 11.00 4.55 0.54
CA ILE A 18 11.14 3.27 -0.14
C ILE A 18 11.25 3.57 -1.63
N ALA A 19 10.26 4.19 -2.28
CA ALA A 19 10.21 4.52 -3.72
C ALA A 19 11.53 5.12 -4.30
N GLU A 20 12.15 6.10 -3.64
CA GLU A 20 13.35 6.77 -4.15
C GLU A 20 14.60 5.88 -4.17
N ALA A 21 14.74 4.96 -3.21
CA ALA A 21 15.90 4.05 -3.15
C ALA A 21 15.92 3.00 -4.29
N SER A 22 15.05 3.07 -5.30
CA SER A 22 14.83 1.99 -6.30
C SER A 22 15.87 1.86 -7.39
N GLN A 23 16.57 2.96 -7.68
CA GLN A 23 16.82 3.31 -9.08
C GLN A 23 17.94 2.50 -9.78
N TYR A 24 18.41 1.36 -9.24
CA TYR A 24 19.51 0.57 -9.82
C TYR A 24 19.28 -0.97 -9.84
N ASN A 25 19.34 -1.53 -11.07
CA ASN A 25 19.48 -2.92 -11.56
C ASN A 25 18.51 -4.05 -11.14
N ASP A 26 18.17 -4.91 -12.12
CA ASP A 26 16.98 -5.78 -12.22
C ASP A 26 16.70 -6.79 -11.08
N TRP A 27 17.69 -7.43 -10.46
CA TRP A 27 17.42 -8.34 -9.30
C TRP A 27 17.02 -7.55 -8.05
N PHE A 28 17.67 -6.40 -7.85
CA PHE A 28 17.38 -5.48 -6.75
C PHE A 28 15.96 -4.91 -6.86
N LEU A 29 15.46 -4.77 -8.10
CA LEU A 29 14.11 -4.30 -8.36
C LEU A 29 13.04 -5.31 -7.89
N GLU A 30 13.30 -6.62 -7.98
CA GLU A 30 12.36 -7.67 -7.55
C GLU A 30 12.28 -7.82 -6.02
N GLU A 31 13.44 -7.93 -5.34
CA GLU A 31 13.49 -7.96 -3.87
C GLU A 31 12.83 -6.72 -3.27
N ARG A 32 12.95 -5.60 -3.96
CA ARG A 32 12.35 -4.35 -3.57
C ARG A 32 10.85 -4.27 -3.84
N ARG A 33 10.34 -4.80 -4.97
CA ARG A 33 8.89 -4.94 -5.19
C ARG A 33 8.26 -5.77 -4.08
N LEU A 34 8.95 -6.85 -3.70
CA LEU A 34 8.53 -7.68 -2.60
C LEU A 34 8.53 -6.90 -1.29
N ALA A 35 9.60 -6.15 -1.00
CA ALA A 35 9.69 -5.30 0.18
C ALA A 35 8.61 -4.20 0.22
N GLU A 36 8.34 -3.55 -0.91
CA GLU A 36 7.31 -2.50 -1.03
C GLU A 36 5.91 -3.08 -0.84
N ALA A 37 5.61 -4.23 -1.45
CA ALA A 37 4.35 -4.93 -1.25
C ALA A 37 4.18 -5.36 0.21
N LEU A 38 5.20 -6.00 0.81
CA LEU A 38 5.19 -6.42 2.21
C LEU A 38 4.96 -5.26 3.17
N HIS A 39 5.70 -4.17 2.97
CA HIS A 39 5.59 -2.99 3.80
C HIS A 39 4.22 -2.34 3.67
N THR A 40 3.73 -2.18 2.43
CA THR A 40 2.40 -1.61 2.17
C THR A 40 1.30 -2.46 2.81
N ILE A 41 1.31 -3.77 2.61
CA ILE A 41 0.33 -4.68 3.22
C ILE A 41 0.36 -4.56 4.74
N THR A 42 1.55 -4.59 5.34
CA THR A 42 1.71 -4.50 6.80
C THR A 42 1.18 -3.17 7.34
N ALA A 43 1.60 -2.05 6.74
CA ALA A 43 1.18 -0.72 7.16
C ALA A 43 -0.35 -0.57 7.08
N PHE A 44 -0.96 -1.02 5.99
CA PHE A 44 -2.39 -0.90 5.80
C PHE A 44 -3.20 -1.81 6.72
N ARG A 45 -2.83 -3.08 6.83
CA ARG A 45 -3.56 -4.06 7.67
C ARG A 45 -3.43 -3.75 9.16
N ALA A 46 -2.24 -3.35 9.62
CA ALA A 46 -1.97 -3.16 11.04
C ALA A 46 -2.42 -1.78 11.55
N HIS A 47 -2.41 -0.75 10.70
CA HIS A 47 -2.60 0.63 11.13
C HIS A 47 -3.76 1.34 10.41
N ILE A 48 -3.73 1.39 9.08
CA ILE A 48 -4.65 2.26 8.32
C ILE A 48 -6.09 1.71 8.33
N VAL A 49 -6.30 0.43 8.02
CA VAL A 49 -7.65 -0.18 8.00
C VAL A 49 -8.31 -0.13 9.40
N PRO A 50 -7.62 -0.49 10.50
CA PRO A 50 -8.17 -0.31 11.85
C PRO A 50 -8.52 1.15 12.18
N ALA A 51 -7.66 2.09 11.80
CA ALA A 51 -7.90 3.51 12.06
C ALA A 51 -9.10 4.06 11.26
N LEU A 52 -9.32 3.59 10.02
CA LEU A 52 -10.50 3.96 9.23
C LEU A 52 -11.79 3.31 9.77
N THR A 53 -11.72 2.05 10.21
CA THR A 53 -12.87 1.28 10.68
C THR A 53 -13.35 1.74 12.06
N SER A 54 -12.44 2.23 12.91
CA SER A 54 -12.76 2.74 14.25
C SER A 54 -13.50 4.10 14.24
N ARG A 55 -13.66 4.75 13.08
CA ARG A 55 -14.40 6.02 12.96
C ARG A 55 -15.91 5.79 12.93
N GLN A 56 -16.69 6.76 13.43
CA GLN A 56 -18.15 6.74 13.37
C GLN A 56 -18.71 7.97 12.61
N PRO A 57 -19.54 7.77 11.56
CA PRO A 57 -19.76 6.50 10.87
C PRO A 57 -18.50 6.09 10.06
N PRO A 58 -18.17 4.79 9.96
CA PRO A 58 -17.06 4.34 9.15
C PRO A 58 -17.39 4.54 7.66
N ASP A 59 -16.41 5.01 6.87
CA ASP A 59 -16.55 5.11 5.42
C ASP A 59 -16.39 3.71 4.79
N LYS A 60 -17.43 2.89 4.95
CA LYS A 60 -17.44 1.46 4.58
C LYS A 60 -17.05 1.23 3.12
N VAL A 61 -17.41 2.14 2.22
CA VAL A 61 -17.07 2.04 0.80
C VAL A 61 -15.56 2.10 0.60
N ILE A 62 -14.91 3.11 1.21
CA ILE A 62 -13.45 3.25 1.12
C ILE A 62 -12.73 2.07 1.78
N VAL A 63 -13.20 1.65 2.96
CA VAL A 63 -12.58 0.52 3.69
C VAL A 63 -12.63 -0.76 2.86
N THR A 64 -13.79 -1.09 2.27
CA THR A 64 -13.93 -2.27 1.41
C THR A 64 -13.05 -2.20 0.17
N GLU A 65 -12.93 -1.03 -0.47
CA GLU A 65 -12.09 -0.87 -1.66
C GLU A 65 -10.59 -0.99 -1.33
N ILE A 66 -10.17 -0.46 -0.17
CA ILE A 66 -8.82 -0.67 0.37
C ILE A 66 -8.56 -2.16 0.62
N GLU A 67 -9.48 -2.87 1.28
CA GLU A 67 -9.33 -4.30 1.56
C GLU A 67 -9.19 -5.14 0.30
N GLN A 68 -10.00 -4.86 -0.74
CA GLN A 68 -9.89 -5.56 -2.03
C GLN A 68 -8.54 -5.33 -2.72
N LEU A 69 -8.01 -4.11 -2.67
CA LEU A 69 -6.69 -3.80 -3.22
C LEU A 69 -5.57 -4.46 -2.42
N LEU A 70 -5.71 -4.59 -1.10
CA LEU A 70 -4.76 -5.33 -0.26
C LEU A 70 -4.79 -6.81 -0.59
N ASP A 71 -5.96 -7.45 -0.67
CA ASP A 71 -6.07 -8.86 -1.06
C ASP A 71 -5.38 -9.12 -2.40
N ALA A 72 -5.60 -8.24 -3.38
CA ALA A 72 -4.98 -8.36 -4.69
C ALA A 72 -3.44 -8.13 -4.67
N LEU A 73 -2.95 -7.25 -3.79
CA LEU A 73 -1.52 -7.05 -3.59
C LEU A 73 -0.87 -8.22 -2.83
N GLU A 74 -1.60 -8.86 -1.92
CA GLU A 74 -1.14 -10.05 -1.19
C GLU A 74 -0.95 -11.24 -2.15
N VAL A 75 -1.89 -11.46 -3.08
CA VAL A 75 -1.76 -12.48 -4.13
C VAL A 75 -0.53 -12.21 -4.99
N LEU A 76 -0.35 -10.96 -5.45
CA LEU A 76 0.80 -10.58 -6.26
C LEU A 76 2.13 -10.78 -5.51
N ARG A 77 2.16 -10.46 -4.21
CA ARG A 77 3.31 -10.70 -3.32
C ARG A 77 3.60 -12.19 -3.16
N ASP A 78 2.58 -13.04 -3.04
CA ASP A 78 2.73 -14.49 -2.96
C ASP A 78 3.23 -15.08 -4.28
N ASP A 79 2.78 -14.55 -5.41
CA ASP A 79 3.23 -14.95 -6.75
C ASP A 79 4.70 -14.57 -6.99
N LEU A 80 5.10 -13.35 -6.58
CA LEU A 80 6.49 -12.90 -6.56
C LEU A 80 7.37 -13.77 -5.65
N TYR A 81 6.83 -14.31 -4.55
CA TYR A 81 7.52 -15.24 -3.66
C TYR A 81 7.71 -16.64 -4.27
N ARG A 82 6.75 -17.11 -5.09
CA ARG A 82 6.66 -18.51 -5.54
C ARG A 82 7.24 -18.78 -6.94
N THR A 83 7.28 -17.80 -7.84
CA THR A 83 7.51 -18.06 -9.27
C THR A 83 8.56 -17.15 -9.92
N VAL A 84 9.03 -17.57 -11.11
CA VAL A 84 9.84 -16.74 -12.02
C VAL A 84 8.97 -15.56 -12.48
N HIS A 85 9.13 -14.44 -11.77
CA HIS A 85 8.68 -13.07 -12.05
C HIS A 85 7.76 -12.90 -13.28
N PRO A 86 6.43 -12.81 -13.08
CA PRO A 86 5.51 -12.46 -14.16
C PRO A 86 5.95 -11.13 -14.80
N PRO A 87 5.97 -11.03 -16.14
CA PRO A 87 6.13 -9.75 -16.82
C PRO A 87 5.11 -8.75 -16.26
N ASP A 88 5.51 -7.48 -16.12
CA ASP A 88 4.66 -6.38 -15.63
C ASP A 88 4.27 -6.42 -14.14
N SER A 89 4.74 -7.38 -13.35
CA SER A 89 4.51 -7.42 -11.89
C SER A 89 4.92 -6.12 -11.16
N TYR A 90 5.97 -5.42 -11.64
CA TYR A 90 6.32 -4.07 -11.18
C TYR A 90 5.17 -3.08 -11.32
N LEU A 91 4.60 -3.03 -12.51
CA LEU A 91 3.57 -2.06 -12.85
C LEU A 91 2.33 -2.33 -12.02
N GLU A 92 1.98 -3.60 -11.83
CA GLU A 92 0.86 -3.99 -10.99
C GLU A 92 1.08 -3.64 -9.51
N VAL A 93 2.27 -3.91 -8.94
CA VAL A 93 2.60 -3.49 -7.56
C VAL A 93 2.49 -1.96 -7.45
N ALA A 94 3.16 -1.22 -8.34
CA ALA A 94 3.18 0.24 -8.31
C ALA A 94 1.78 0.85 -8.46
N GLN A 95 0.94 0.29 -9.35
CA GLN A 95 -0.44 0.73 -9.54
C GLN A 95 -1.30 0.46 -8.30
N LYS A 96 -1.19 -0.73 -7.69
CA LYS A 96 -1.95 -1.07 -6.48
C LYS A 96 -1.52 -0.19 -5.30
N VAL A 97 -0.22 0.02 -5.12
CA VAL A 97 0.32 0.93 -4.11
C VAL A 97 -0.16 2.37 -4.34
N ALA A 98 -0.13 2.86 -5.58
CA ALA A 98 -0.62 4.20 -5.92
C ALA A 98 -2.13 4.36 -5.70
N ALA A 99 -2.92 3.32 -6.01
CA ALA A 99 -4.36 3.28 -5.76
C ALA A 99 -4.66 3.31 -4.27
N LEU A 100 -3.96 2.50 -3.47
CA LEU A 100 -4.05 2.49 -2.01
C LEU A 100 -3.71 3.87 -1.42
N ARG A 101 -2.61 4.50 -1.85
CA ARG A 101 -2.25 5.88 -1.43
C ARG A 101 -3.35 6.88 -1.79
N SER A 102 -3.90 6.79 -2.99
CA SER A 102 -4.95 7.70 -3.46
C SER A 102 -6.24 7.56 -2.64
N LEU A 103 -6.67 6.33 -2.34
CA LEU A 103 -7.84 6.07 -1.50
C LEU A 103 -7.62 6.57 -0.06
N THR A 104 -6.44 6.36 0.51
CA THR A 104 -6.10 6.88 1.83
C THR A 104 -6.13 8.40 1.87
N ARG A 105 -5.65 9.10 0.83
CA ARG A 105 -5.78 10.56 0.72
C ARG A 105 -7.22 11.03 0.66
N VAL A 106 -8.07 10.31 -0.09
CA VAL A 106 -9.51 10.62 -0.14
C VAL A 106 -10.14 10.41 1.24
N ALA A 107 -9.82 9.31 1.90
CA ALA A 107 -10.24 9.03 3.28
C ALA A 107 -9.77 10.14 4.24
N ALA A 108 -8.55 10.64 4.04
CA ALA A 108 -7.93 11.69 4.84
C ALA A 108 -8.47 13.10 4.60
N ARG A 109 -9.12 13.35 3.45
CA ARG A 109 -9.79 14.62 3.15
C ARG A 109 -11.24 14.64 3.62
N ARG A 110 -11.86 13.47 3.77
CA ARG A 110 -13.19 13.29 4.38
C ARG A 110 -13.14 13.26 5.92
N LEU A 111 -12.00 13.64 6.47
CA LEU A 111 -11.54 13.45 7.84
C LEU A 111 -11.66 14.76 8.61
#